data_AF-A0A522MFL0-F1
#
_entry.id   AF-A0A522MFL0-F1
#
_cell.length_a   1.000
_cell.length_b   1.000
_cell.length_c   1.000
_cell.angle_alpha   90.00
_cell.angle_beta   90.00
_cell.angle_gamma   90.00
#
_symmetry.space_group_name_H-M   'P 1'
#
loop_
_entity.id
_entity.type
_entity.pdbx_description
1 polymer ?
#
loop_
_entity_poly.entity_id
_entity_poly.type
_entity_poly.pdbx_seq_one_letter_code
_entity_poly.pdbx_strand_id
1 'polypeptide(L)' 'MREVLPDGEYWATCRERTRIAASANGYGAVFPQAKMTVADGWATFTRNGEPVWDCSVRFAVAHFDIQPA' A
#
# COMPACT_ATOMS: atom_id res chain seq x y z
N MET A 1 21.43 4.74 1.85
CA MET A 1 20.28 5.04 0.97
C MET A 1 19.11 5.27 1.90
N ARG A 2 18.52 6.48 1.97
CA ARG A 2 17.42 6.76 2.91
C ARG A 2 16.21 5.92 2.46
N GLU A 3 15.87 4.92 3.25
CA GLU A 3 14.59 4.23 3.17
C GLU A 3 13.49 5.29 3.28
N VAL A 4 12.54 5.29 2.33
CA VAL A 4 11.51 6.34 2.24
C VAL A 4 10.49 6.21 3.38
N LEU A 5 10.31 4.98 3.89
CA LEU A 5 9.59 4.65 5.11
C LEU A 5 10.40 3.57 5.85
N PRO A 6 10.55 3.65 7.19
CA PRO A 6 11.14 2.58 7.96
C PRO A 6 10.22 1.37 8.03
N ASP A 7 10.80 0.20 8.29
CA ASP A 7 10.05 -1.03 8.52
C ASP A 7 9.01 -0.86 9.63
N GLY A 8 7.78 -1.31 9.38
CA GLY A 8 6.65 -1.08 10.27
C GLY A 8 5.29 -1.25 9.61
N GLU A 9 4.23 -1.11 10.39
CA GLU A 9 2.85 -1.15 9.89
C GLU A 9 2.32 0.26 9.62
N TYR A 10 1.62 0.37 8.49
CA TYR A 10 1.05 1.60 7.98
C TYR A 10 -0.35 1.36 7.42
N TRP A 11 -1.15 2.40 7.37
CA TRP A 11 -2.36 2.46 6.58
C TRP A 11 -2.05 3.12 5.24
N ALA A 12 -2.33 2.41 4.15
CA ALA A 12 -2.24 2.96 2.80
C ALA A 12 -3.64 3.22 2.25
N THR A 13 -3.92 4.49 1.95
CA THR A 13 -5.21 4.94 1.40
C THR A 13 -5.04 5.24 -0.08
N CYS A 14 -5.87 4.61 -0.92
CA CYS A 14 -5.91 4.89 -2.35
C CYS A 14 -6.37 6.33 -2.58
N ARG A 15 -5.58 7.14 -3.29
CA ARG A 15 -5.99 8.51 -3.68
C ARG A 15 -6.96 8.53 -4.86
N GLU A 16 -7.09 7.41 -5.56
CA GLU A 16 -7.96 7.27 -6.72
C GLU A 16 -9.44 7.27 -6.31
N ARG A 17 -10.26 8.05 -7.04
CA ARG A 17 -11.69 8.24 -6.72
C ARG A 17 -12.57 7.04 -7.05
N THR A 18 -12.07 6.07 -7.82
CA THR A 18 -12.88 4.96 -8.33
C THR A 18 -12.13 3.64 -8.26
N ARG A 19 -12.77 2.66 -7.58
CA ARG A 19 -12.33 1.26 -7.48
C ARG A 19 -12.04 0.64 -8.86
N ILE A 20 -12.73 1.08 -9.92
CA ILE A 20 -12.53 0.60 -11.30
C ILE A 20 -11.11 0.90 -11.81
N ALA A 21 -10.55 2.08 -11.49
CA ALA A 21 -9.18 2.42 -11.87
C ALA A 21 -8.14 1.62 -11.08
N ALA A 22 -8.40 1.41 -9.77
CA ALA A 22 -7.54 0.57 -8.93
C ALA A 22 -7.58 -0.91 -9.38
N SER A 23 -8.76 -1.44 -9.70
CA SER A 23 -8.95 -2.80 -10.23
C SER A 23 -8.31 -2.99 -11.60
N ALA A 24 -8.39 -2.00 -12.48
CA ALA A 24 -7.80 -2.05 -13.82
C ALA A 24 -6.27 -2.17 -13.79
N ASN A 25 -5.64 -1.69 -12.71
CA ASN A 25 -4.21 -1.78 -12.50
C ASN A 25 -3.79 -2.89 -11.50
N GLY A 26 -4.75 -3.70 -11.00
CA GLY A 26 -4.47 -4.86 -10.14
C GLY A 26 -4.50 -4.60 -8.63
N TYR A 27 -4.72 -3.36 -8.18
CA TYR A 27 -4.75 -2.96 -6.76
C TYR A 27 -6.16 -2.61 -6.24
N GLY A 28 -7.23 -3.08 -6.92
CA GLY A 28 -8.62 -2.90 -6.49
C GLY A 28 -8.95 -3.49 -5.11
N ALA A 29 -8.07 -4.34 -4.57
CA ALA A 29 -8.16 -4.90 -3.21
C ALA A 29 -7.69 -3.91 -2.12
N VAL A 30 -6.86 -2.91 -2.47
CA VAL A 30 -6.35 -1.87 -1.56
C VAL A 30 -7.37 -0.75 -1.36
N PHE A 31 -8.32 -0.59 -2.29
CA PHE A 31 -9.37 0.42 -2.17
C PHE A 31 -10.41 0.07 -1.07
N PRO A 32 -10.87 1.07 -0.29
CA PRO A 32 -10.38 2.46 -0.22
C PRO A 32 -9.12 2.63 0.62
N GLN A 33 -8.89 1.72 1.58
CA GLN A 33 -7.75 1.68 2.48
C GLN A 33 -7.39 0.22 2.77
N ALA A 34 -6.10 -0.09 2.89
CA ALA A 34 -5.62 -1.37 3.37
C ALA A 34 -4.45 -1.21 4.34
N LYS A 35 -4.19 -2.25 5.14
CA LYS A 35 -2.96 -2.34 5.93
C LYS A 35 -1.79 -2.57 5.00
N MET A 36 -0.70 -1.89 5.26
CA MET A 36 0.55 -1.98 4.52
C MET A 36 1.67 -2.22 5.53
N THR A 37 2.41 -3.30 5.35
CA THR A 37 3.58 -3.62 6.17
C THR A 37 4.82 -3.34 5.34
N VAL A 38 5.70 -2.49 5.86
CA VAL A 38 7.02 -2.26 5.28
C VAL A 38 8.03 -3.20 5.92
N ALA A 39 8.75 -3.94 5.10
CA ALA A 39 9.87 -4.78 5.51
C ALA A 39 10.94 -4.76 4.43
N ASP A 40 12.19 -4.42 4.77
CA ASP A 40 13.33 -4.41 3.83
C ASP A 40 13.06 -3.55 2.57
N GLY A 41 12.31 -2.46 2.71
CA GLY A 41 11.92 -1.59 1.58
C GLY A 41 10.84 -2.15 0.65
N TRP A 42 10.21 -3.27 1.03
CA TRP A 42 9.00 -3.83 0.39
C TRP A 42 7.75 -3.46 1.18
N ALA A 43 6.69 -3.09 0.48
CA ALA A 43 5.39 -2.76 1.03
C ALA A 43 4.40 -3.88 0.69
N THR A 44 4.00 -4.65 1.70
CA THR A 44 3.03 -5.74 1.58
C THR A 44 1.68 -5.29 2.10
N PHE A 45 0.67 -5.33 1.25
CA PHE A 45 -0.69 -4.93 1.56
C PHE A 45 -1.48 -6.14 2.02
N THR A 46 -2.04 -6.06 3.22
CA THR A 46 -2.85 -7.12 3.81
C THR A 46 -4.30 -6.67 3.95
N ARG A 47 -5.23 -7.57 3.64
CA ARG A 47 -6.66 -7.38 3.83
C ARG A 47 -7.23 -8.59 4.55
N ASN A 48 -7.91 -8.36 5.67
CA ASN A 48 -8.41 -9.42 6.57
C ASN A 48 -7.31 -10.40 7.03
N GLY A 49 -6.06 -9.95 7.09
CA GLY A 49 -4.90 -10.78 7.48
C GLY A 49 -4.25 -11.55 6.32
N GLU A 50 -4.75 -11.44 5.09
CA GLU A 50 -4.16 -12.12 3.93
C GLU A 50 -3.43 -11.09 3.04
N PRO A 51 -2.18 -11.37 2.60
CA PRO A 51 -1.46 -10.51 1.67
C PRO A 51 -2.17 -10.54 0.32
N VAL A 52 -2.76 -9.41 -0.05
CA VAL A 52 -3.50 -9.27 -1.31
C VAL A 52 -2.65 -8.67 -2.42
N TRP A 53 -1.57 -7.97 -2.04
CA TRP A 53 -0.71 -7.29 -2.98
C TRP A 53 0.62 -6.91 -2.33
N ASP A 54 1.69 -6.85 -3.12
CA ASP A 54 3.00 -6.36 -2.69
C ASP A 54 3.59 -5.44 -3.77
N CYS A 55 4.29 -4.40 -3.33
CA CYS A 55 5.07 -3.54 -4.22
C CYS A 55 6.24 -2.90 -3.47
N SER A 56 7.11 -2.19 -4.19
CA SER A 56 8.18 -1.43 -3.54
C SER A 56 7.61 -0.22 -2.78
N VAL A 57 8.17 0.09 -1.61
CA VAL A 57 7.77 1.23 -0.77
C VAL A 57 7.75 2.56 -1.55
N ARG A 58 8.69 2.75 -2.47
CA ARG A 58 8.75 3.94 -3.33
C ARG A 58 7.51 4.10 -4.21
N PHE A 59 6.98 3.00 -4.73
CA PHE A 59 5.76 2.99 -5.53
C PHE A 59 4.55 3.31 -4.65
N ALA A 60 4.49 2.69 -3.46
CA ALA A 60 3.43 2.94 -2.50
C ALA A 60 3.35 4.43 -2.12
N VAL A 61 4.47 5.06 -1.76
CA VAL A 61 4.52 6.49 -1.37
C VAL A 61 4.13 7.43 -2.50
N ALA A 62 4.42 7.06 -3.76
CA ALA A 62 4.09 7.90 -4.91
C ALA A 62 2.59 7.90 -5.23
N HIS A 63 1.91 6.77 -5.04
CA HIS A 63 0.52 6.55 -5.48
C HIS A 63 -0.52 6.56 -4.35
N PHE A 64 -0.11 6.25 -3.12
CA PHE A 64 -0.98 6.12 -1.96
C PHE A 64 -0.68 7.20 -0.92
N ASP A 65 -1.68 7.50 -0.08
CA ASP A 65 -1.45 8.26 1.14
C ASP A 65 -1.12 7.28 2.26
N ILE A 66 0.09 7.36 2.81
CA ILE A 66 0.60 6.40 3.80
C ILE A 66 0.68 7.10 5.15
N GLN A 67 0.00 6.52 6.13
CA GLN A 67 -0.02 7.00 7.51
C GLN A 67 0.41 5.86 8.43
N PRO A 68 1.14 6.14 9.53
CA PRO A 68 1.45 5.11 10.53
C PRO A 68 0.16 4.50 11.12
N ALA A 69 0.20 3.19 11.38
CA ALA A 69 -0.96 2.40 11.79
C ALA A 69 -1.50 2.67 13.20
#